data_AF-A0A2V9JJG0-F1
#
_entry.id   AF-A0A2V9JJG0-F1
#
_cell.length_a   1.000
_cell.length_b   1.000
_cell.length_c   1.000
_cell.angle_alpha   90.00
_cell.angle_beta   90.00
_cell.angle_gamma   90.00
#
_symmetry.space_group_name_H-M   'P 1'
#
loop_
_entity.id
_entity.type
_entity.pdbx_description
1 polymer ?
#
loop_
_entity_poly.entity_id
_entity_poly.type
_entity_poly.pdbx_seq_one_letter_code
_entity_poly.pdbx_strand_id
1 'polypeptide(L)'
;MLVVVAVLQGVAIAQDAPQKPPKPTQRQMEKAEEAHRGLFEAKPNAPAEAGRRTNRAAAALPRAGASRAKIHRKTFIDEHIFGRIARDRVPHAPLSTDQEFVRRAYLDATGQLPSAEAVREFLADTHPQKRDKLIDSLIAGEGFAEQWGWLWGDLFRVLGRSGDGNQGHLFHFWNKEW
;
A
#
# COMPACT_ATOMS: atom_id res chain seq x y z
N MET A 1 -51.82 57.55 -7.64
CA MET A 1 -50.79 57.18 -8.64
C MET A 1 -50.04 55.99 -8.10
N LEU A 2 -50.12 54.85 -8.80
CA LEU A 2 -49.67 53.53 -8.36
C LEU A 2 -48.13 53.36 -8.42
N VAL A 3 -47.68 52.59 -7.44
CA VAL A 3 -46.42 51.87 -7.18
C VAL A 3 -45.67 51.35 -8.42
N VAL A 4 -44.33 51.51 -8.44
CA VAL A 4 -43.41 50.68 -9.25
C VAL A 4 -42.43 49.98 -8.32
N VAL A 5 -42.59 48.66 -8.22
CA VAL A 5 -41.75 47.71 -7.47
C VAL A 5 -40.47 47.44 -8.28
N ALA A 6 -39.31 47.77 -7.73
CA ALA A 6 -38.02 47.39 -8.31
C ALA A 6 -37.71 45.92 -7.95
N VAL A 7 -37.80 45.05 -8.94
CA VAL A 7 -37.46 43.63 -8.82
C VAL A 7 -35.94 43.48 -8.83
N LEU A 8 -35.37 43.15 -7.68
CA LEU A 8 -34.01 42.63 -7.53
C LEU A 8 -34.00 41.17 -8.02
N GLN A 9 -33.49 40.90 -9.22
CA GLN A 9 -33.13 39.55 -9.63
C GLN A 9 -31.64 39.32 -9.39
N GLY A 10 -31.33 38.37 -8.52
CA GLY A 10 -29.97 37.93 -8.23
C GLY A 10 -29.32 37.28 -9.45
N VAL A 11 -28.06 37.66 -9.71
CA VAL A 11 -27.19 37.01 -10.68
C VAL A 11 -26.71 35.70 -10.05
N ALA A 12 -27.31 34.59 -10.46
CA ALA A 12 -26.78 33.26 -10.17
C ALA A 12 -25.54 33.03 -11.06
N ILE A 13 -24.35 33.04 -10.47
CA ILE A 13 -23.15 32.53 -11.14
C ILE A 13 -23.29 31.01 -11.17
N ALA A 14 -23.70 30.49 -12.32
CA ALA A 14 -23.65 29.06 -12.60
C ALA A 14 -22.17 28.63 -12.59
N GLN A 15 -21.77 27.85 -11.59
CA GLN A 15 -20.52 27.11 -11.64
C GLN A 15 -20.70 26.02 -12.70
N ASP A 16 -20.08 26.23 -13.85
CA ASP A 16 -20.06 25.26 -14.94
C ASP A 16 -19.45 23.95 -14.40
N ALA A 17 -20.23 22.86 -14.43
CA ALA A 17 -19.77 21.56 -13.97
C ALA A 17 -18.47 21.19 -14.73
N PRO A 18 -17.47 20.56 -14.09
CA PRO A 18 -16.21 20.26 -14.76
C PRO A 18 -16.49 19.45 -16.03
N GLN A 19 -16.34 20.11 -17.18
CA GLN A 19 -16.59 19.50 -18.47
C GLN A 19 -15.63 18.32 -18.62
N LYS A 20 -16.20 17.14 -18.86
CA LYS A 20 -15.41 15.93 -19.09
C LYS A 20 -14.44 16.22 -20.24
N PRO A 21 -13.13 15.93 -20.09
CA PRO A 21 -12.15 16.26 -21.11
C PRO A 21 -12.61 15.70 -22.46
N PRO A 22 -12.44 16.46 -23.55
CA PRO A 22 -12.88 16.04 -24.87
C PRO A 22 -12.24 14.69 -25.21
N LYS A 23 -13.03 13.78 -25.79
CA LYS A 23 -12.52 12.47 -26.18
C LYS A 23 -11.34 12.65 -27.14
N PRO A 24 -10.24 11.92 -26.94
CA PRO A 24 -9.09 12.03 -27.83
C PRO A 24 -9.51 11.73 -29.27
N THR A 25 -8.99 12.53 -30.20
CA THR A 25 -9.24 12.36 -31.64
C THR A 25 -8.64 11.03 -32.12
N GLN A 26 -9.18 10.45 -33.19
CA GLN A 26 -8.66 9.22 -33.83
C GLN A 26 -7.13 9.24 -34.00
N ARG A 27 -6.59 10.35 -34.52
CA ARG A 27 -5.15 10.54 -34.70
C ARG A 27 -4.34 10.56 -33.39
N GLN A 28 -4.95 11.03 -32.30
CA GLN A 28 -4.34 11.00 -30.96
C GLN A 28 -4.41 9.59 -30.37
N MET A 29 -5.48 8.84 -30.65
CA MET A 29 -5.63 7.44 -30.27
C MET A 29 -4.64 6.55 -31.03
N GLU A 30 -4.52 6.70 -32.34
CA GLU A 30 -3.55 5.98 -33.18
C GLU A 30 -2.11 6.26 -32.73
N LYS A 31 -1.78 7.52 -32.42
CA LYS A 31 -0.48 7.91 -31.88
C LYS A 31 -0.22 7.31 -30.49
N ALA A 32 -1.25 7.20 -29.65
CA ALA A 32 -1.14 6.57 -28.34
C ALA A 32 -0.98 5.04 -28.46
N GLU A 33 -1.71 4.40 -29.37
CA GLU A 33 -1.59 2.97 -29.67
C GLU A 33 -0.21 2.64 -30.27
N GLU A 34 0.30 3.49 -31.16
CA GLU A 34 1.65 3.37 -31.73
C GLU A 34 2.73 3.51 -30.64
N ALA A 35 2.57 4.48 -29.73
CA ALA A 35 3.48 4.64 -28.59
C ALA A 35 3.42 3.47 -27.59
N HIS A 36 2.26 2.82 -27.45
CA HIS A 36 2.03 1.73 -26.51
C HIS A 36 2.27 0.33 -27.11
N ARG A 37 2.44 0.22 -28.43
CA ARG A 37 2.62 -1.06 -29.14
C ARG A 37 3.76 -1.90 -28.57
N GLY A 38 4.89 -1.27 -28.23
CA GLY A 38 6.07 -1.92 -27.68
C GLY A 38 6.09 -2.10 -26.15
N LEU A 39 5.01 -1.73 -25.42
CA LEU A 39 4.97 -1.90 -23.96
C LEU A 39 4.87 -3.37 -23.54
N PHE A 40 4.19 -4.18 -24.34
CA PHE A 40 3.93 -5.60 -24.07
C PHE A 40 4.90 -6.54 -24.80
N GLU A 41 5.76 -6.00 -25.66
CA GLU A 41 6.83 -6.76 -26.29
C GLU A 41 7.90 -7.11 -25.25
N ALA A 42 8.30 -8.39 -25.23
CA ALA A 42 9.35 -8.86 -24.34
C ALA A 42 10.68 -8.18 -24.71
N LYS A 43 11.11 -7.23 -23.88
CA LYS A 43 12.37 -6.51 -24.11
C LYS A 43 13.55 -7.46 -23.94
N PRO A 44 14.41 -7.64 -24.95
CA PRO A 44 15.63 -8.41 -24.78
C PRO A 44 16.47 -7.75 -23.68
N ASN A 45 16.99 -8.54 -22.74
CA ASN A 45 17.76 -8.08 -21.58
C ASN A 45 17.00 -7.30 -20.49
N ALA A 46 15.66 -7.39 -20.43
CA ALA A 46 14.88 -6.75 -19.36
C ALA A 46 15.41 -7.00 -17.93
N PRO A 47 15.87 -8.22 -17.56
CA PRO A 47 16.44 -8.46 -16.23
C PRO A 47 17.74 -7.69 -15.97
N ALA A 48 18.62 -7.61 -16.96
CA ALA A 48 19.89 -6.89 -16.85
C ALA A 48 19.68 -5.37 -16.80
N GLU A 49 18.75 -4.86 -17.60
CA GLU A 49 18.33 -3.46 -17.61
C GLU A 49 17.71 -3.04 -16.27
N ALA A 50 16.85 -3.89 -15.69
CA ALA A 50 16.28 -3.69 -14.37
C ALA A 50 17.37 -3.63 -13.29
N GLY A 51 18.33 -4.58 -13.31
CA GLY A 51 19.48 -4.57 -12.42
C GLY A 51 20.33 -3.30 -12.53
N ARG A 52 20.59 -2.82 -13.76
CA ARG A 52 21.29 -1.54 -14.00
C ARG A 52 20.56 -0.36 -13.39
N ARG A 53 19.24 -0.27 -13.56
CA ARG A 53 18.40 0.82 -13.01
C ARG A 53 18.39 0.79 -11.49
N THR A 54 18.23 -0.40 -10.90
CA THR A 54 18.30 -0.59 -9.45
C THR A 54 19.64 -0.15 -8.90
N ASN A 55 20.76 -0.55 -9.53
CA ASN A 55 22.10 -0.17 -9.08
C ASN A 55 22.33 1.35 -9.19
N ARG A 56 21.85 1.98 -10.26
CA ARG A 56 21.95 3.44 -10.44
C ARG A 56 21.15 4.20 -9.38
N ALA A 57 19.93 3.76 -9.10
CA ALA A 57 19.09 4.37 -8.08
C ALA A 57 19.66 4.14 -6.67
N ALA A 58 20.14 2.93 -6.37
CA ALA A 58 20.76 2.60 -5.10
C ALA A 58 22.01 3.45 -4.80
N ALA A 59 22.77 3.84 -5.82
CA ALA A 59 23.92 4.73 -5.66
C ALA A 59 23.54 6.18 -5.28
N ALA A 60 22.33 6.63 -5.61
CA ALA A 60 21.85 7.99 -5.35
C ALA A 60 21.06 8.11 -4.03
N LEU A 61 20.65 7.00 -3.43
CA LEU A 61 19.88 7.01 -2.19
C LEU A 61 20.79 7.17 -0.97
N PRO A 62 20.31 7.84 0.10
CA PRO A 62 20.98 7.81 1.40
C PRO A 62 21.22 6.36 1.79
N ARG A 63 22.47 6.01 2.09
CA ARG A 63 22.85 4.64 2.44
C ARG A 63 22.24 4.31 3.81
N ALA A 64 21.03 3.75 3.82
CA ALA A 64 20.53 3.05 5.00
C ALA A 64 21.56 1.96 5.34
N GLY A 65 22.00 1.92 6.60
CA GLY A 65 23.18 1.16 7.01
C GLY A 65 23.08 -0.31 6.61
N ALA A 66 23.78 -0.70 5.54
CA ALA A 66 23.86 -2.08 5.11
C ALA A 66 24.51 -2.92 6.22
N SER A 67 23.72 -3.77 6.88
CA SER A 67 24.21 -4.66 7.91
C SER A 67 24.75 -5.94 7.26
N ARG A 68 25.88 -6.40 7.80
CA ARG A 68 26.44 -7.73 7.53
C ARG A 68 26.40 -8.63 8.76
N ALA A 69 25.75 -8.18 9.84
CA ALA A 69 25.60 -8.94 11.07
C ALA A 69 24.84 -10.24 10.83
N LYS A 70 25.09 -11.25 11.66
CA LYS A 70 24.37 -12.51 11.55
C LYS A 70 22.92 -12.30 12.01
N ILE A 71 21.97 -12.46 11.10
CA ILE A 71 20.54 -12.42 11.43
C ILE A 71 20.15 -13.72 12.13
N HIS A 72 19.44 -13.61 13.24
CA HIS A 72 18.82 -14.75 13.90
C HIS A 72 17.61 -15.22 13.09
N ARG A 73 17.60 -16.49 12.68
CA ARG A 73 16.52 -17.12 11.92
C ARG A 73 15.59 -17.80 12.90
N LYS A 74 14.35 -17.31 13.03
CA LYS A 74 13.35 -17.88 13.94
C LYS A 74 12.46 -18.89 13.23
N THR A 75 12.09 -18.59 11.99
CA THR A 75 11.10 -19.36 11.23
C THR A 75 11.71 -20.02 10.00
N PHE A 76 11.03 -21.04 9.47
CA PHE A 76 11.35 -21.65 8.17
C PHE A 76 11.41 -20.60 7.03
N ILE A 77 10.54 -19.60 7.09
CA ILE A 77 10.50 -18.51 6.11
C ILE A 77 11.79 -17.69 6.16
N ASP A 78 12.30 -17.39 7.36
CA ASP A 78 13.57 -16.68 7.55
C ASP A 78 14.75 -17.44 6.94
N GLU A 79 14.76 -18.78 7.03
CA GLU A 79 15.81 -19.61 6.44
C GLU A 79 15.86 -19.45 4.92
N HIS A 80 14.71 -19.41 4.26
CA HIS A 80 14.62 -19.22 2.82
C HIS A 80 14.98 -17.80 2.39
N ILE A 81 14.45 -16.79 3.09
CA ILE A 81 14.72 -15.38 2.79
C ILE A 81 16.20 -15.07 2.99
N PHE A 82 16.72 -15.29 4.21
CA PHE A 82 18.11 -14.95 4.52
C PHE A 82 19.10 -15.92 3.88
N GLY A 83 18.69 -17.15 3.57
CA GLY A 83 19.46 -18.08 2.76
C GLY A 83 19.65 -17.55 1.33
N ARG A 84 18.59 -17.05 0.70
CA ARG A 84 18.68 -16.43 -0.63
C ARG A 84 19.51 -15.15 -0.62
N ILE A 85 19.27 -14.25 0.33
CA ILE A 85 20.03 -12.99 0.50
C ILE A 85 21.53 -13.28 0.65
N ALA A 86 21.90 -14.29 1.46
CA ALA A 86 23.30 -14.67 1.66
C ALA A 86 23.94 -15.23 0.37
N ARG A 87 23.24 -16.09 -0.38
CA ARG A 87 23.73 -16.63 -1.68
C ARG A 87 23.96 -15.52 -2.70
N ASP A 88 23.04 -14.57 -2.77
CA ASP A 88 23.07 -13.46 -3.74
C ASP A 88 24.01 -12.32 -3.29
N ARG A 89 24.65 -12.46 -2.11
CA ARG A 89 25.57 -11.49 -1.48
C ARG A 89 24.94 -10.09 -1.32
N VAL A 90 23.62 -10.05 -1.14
CA VAL A 90 22.87 -8.82 -0.91
C VAL A 90 23.00 -8.45 0.57
N PRO A 91 23.42 -7.21 0.92
CA PRO A 91 23.41 -6.78 2.30
C PRO A 91 21.97 -6.60 2.79
N HIS A 92 21.69 -6.99 4.04
CA HIS A 92 20.38 -6.81 4.64
C HIS A 92 20.30 -5.49 5.41
N ALA A 93 19.08 -5.02 5.64
CA ALA A 93 18.83 -3.87 6.50
C ALA A 93 19.15 -4.21 7.97
N PRO A 94 19.58 -3.23 8.78
CA PRO A 94 19.85 -3.46 10.19
C PRO A 94 18.53 -3.72 10.94
N LEU A 95 18.63 -4.29 12.15
CA LEU A 95 17.45 -4.49 12.98
C LEU A 95 16.83 -3.14 13.33
N SER A 96 15.51 -3.03 13.17
CA SER A 96 14.76 -1.83 13.50
C SER A 96 14.77 -1.54 15.00
N THR A 97 14.73 -0.25 15.33
CA THR A 97 14.51 0.19 16.72
C THR A 97 13.10 -0.17 17.18
N ASP A 98 12.88 -0.26 18.49
CA ASP A 98 11.57 -0.61 19.05
C ASP A 98 10.47 0.39 18.65
N GLN A 99 10.81 1.67 18.51
CA GLN A 99 9.89 2.74 18.10
C GLN A 99 9.46 2.59 16.64
N GLU A 100 10.39 2.24 15.75
CA GLU A 100 10.08 1.97 14.35
C GLU A 100 9.31 0.67 14.21
N PHE A 101 9.69 -0.35 14.99
CA PHE A 101 9.04 -1.66 14.96
C PHE A 101 7.56 -1.55 15.33
N VAL A 102 7.21 -0.90 16.45
CA VAL A 102 5.80 -0.80 16.87
C VAL A 102 4.94 -0.08 15.82
N ARG A 103 5.44 1.01 15.23
CA ARG A 103 4.69 1.75 14.20
C ARG A 103 4.48 0.91 12.93
N ARG A 104 5.52 0.22 12.47
CA ARG A 104 5.43 -0.64 11.28
C ARG A 104 4.56 -1.86 11.52
N ALA A 105 4.70 -2.52 12.66
CA ALA A 105 3.89 -3.68 13.01
C ALA A 105 2.39 -3.35 13.00
N TYR A 106 1.98 -2.22 13.59
CA TYR A 106 0.58 -1.78 13.54
C TYR A 106 0.12 -1.44 12.12
N LEU A 107 0.89 -0.66 11.37
CA LEU A 107 0.52 -0.30 9.99
C LEU A 107 0.44 -1.52 9.06
N ASP A 108 1.38 -2.45 9.18
CA ASP A 108 1.45 -3.65 8.33
C ASP A 108 0.36 -4.66 8.72
N ALA A 109 0.05 -4.80 10.01
CA ALA A 109 -0.93 -5.76 10.50
C ALA A 109 -2.37 -5.24 10.36
N THR A 110 -2.65 -4.00 10.76
CA THR A 110 -4.00 -3.46 10.89
C THR A 110 -4.27 -2.27 9.97
N GLY A 111 -3.27 -1.74 9.26
CA GLY A 111 -3.42 -0.55 8.42
C GLY A 111 -3.56 0.76 9.22
N GLN A 112 -3.46 0.71 10.55
CA GLN A 112 -3.68 1.85 11.43
C GLN A 112 -2.42 2.21 12.21
N LEU A 113 -2.32 3.47 12.66
CA LEU A 113 -1.24 3.89 13.55
C LEU A 113 -1.54 3.46 15.00
N PRO A 114 -0.51 3.09 15.78
CA PRO A 114 -0.70 2.76 17.18
C PRO A 114 -1.10 3.99 18.00
N SER A 115 -1.90 3.79 19.06
CA SER A 115 -2.21 4.84 20.02
C SER A 115 -0.95 5.26 20.80
N ALA A 116 -0.94 6.50 21.29
CA ALA A 116 0.19 7.00 22.08
C ALA A 116 0.42 6.18 23.36
N GLU A 117 -0.64 5.61 23.94
CA GLU A 117 -0.58 4.76 25.12
C GLU A 117 0.04 3.40 24.80
N ALA A 118 -0.43 2.71 23.75
CA ALA A 118 0.11 1.43 23.32
C ALA A 118 1.62 1.51 23.00
N VAL A 119 2.07 2.62 22.39
CA VAL A 119 3.49 2.86 22.15
C VAL A 119 4.26 2.99 23.47
N ARG A 120 3.74 3.74 24.45
CA ARG A 120 4.41 3.91 25.75
C ARG A 120 4.50 2.58 26.49
N GLU A 121 3.43 1.79 26.51
CA GLU A 121 3.40 0.46 27.14
C GLU A 121 4.43 -0.47 26.49
N PHE A 122 4.47 -0.54 25.16
CA PHE A 122 5.43 -1.37 24.44
C PHE A 122 6.89 -0.97 24.67
N LEU A 123 7.15 0.34 24.79
CA LEU A 123 8.50 0.85 25.09
C LEU A 123 8.90 0.62 26.54
N ALA A 124 7.95 0.61 27.47
CA ALA A 124 8.19 0.30 28.88
C ALA A 124 8.40 -1.20 29.13
N ASP A 125 7.84 -2.08 28.28
CA ASP A 125 8.03 -3.52 28.39
C ASP A 125 9.48 -3.94 28.10
N THR A 126 10.05 -4.70 29.03
CA THR A 126 11.42 -5.25 28.98
C THR A 126 11.44 -6.74 28.66
N HIS A 127 10.28 -7.37 28.43
CA HIS A 127 10.17 -8.78 28.15
C HIS A 127 10.94 -9.15 26.87
N PRO A 128 11.78 -10.21 26.88
CA PRO A 128 12.62 -10.57 25.73
C PRO A 128 11.81 -10.98 24.48
N GLN A 129 10.57 -11.41 24.67
CA GLN A 129 9.62 -11.79 23.60
C GLN A 129 8.53 -10.73 23.35
N LYS A 130 8.69 -9.48 23.80
CA LYS A 130 7.64 -8.45 23.66
C LYS A 130 7.21 -8.21 22.21
N ARG A 131 8.13 -8.34 21.26
CA ARG A 131 7.84 -8.20 19.81
C ARG A 131 6.92 -9.31 19.31
N ASP A 132 7.19 -10.54 19.71
CA ASP A 132 6.41 -11.70 19.32
C ASP A 132 4.99 -11.59 19.94
N LYS A 133 4.91 -11.25 21.24
CA LYS A 133 3.63 -11.01 21.93
C LYS A 133 2.79 -9.90 21.29
N LEU A 134 3.43 -8.80 20.88
CA LEU A 134 2.74 -7.72 20.18
C LEU A 134 2.13 -8.22 18.87
N ILE A 135 2.92 -8.94 18.06
CA ILE A 135 2.46 -9.50 16.79
C ILE A 135 1.28 -10.44 17.02
N ASP A 136 1.36 -11.36 17.99
CA ASP A 136 0.28 -12.28 18.32
C ASP A 136 -1.00 -11.51 18.71
N SER A 137 -0.87 -10.44 19.51
CA SER A 137 -2.01 -9.60 19.91
C SER A 137 -2.64 -8.85 18.72
N LEU A 138 -1.84 -8.40 17.76
CA LEU A 138 -2.33 -7.67 16.58
C LEU A 138 -3.06 -8.61 15.63
N ILE A 139 -2.49 -9.80 15.38
CA ILE A 139 -3.09 -10.81 14.49
C ILE A 139 -4.39 -11.36 15.08
N ALA A 140 -4.44 -11.56 16.40
CA ALA A 140 -5.65 -11.99 17.09
C ALA A 140 -6.74 -10.91 17.17
N GLY A 141 -6.41 -9.64 16.86
CA GLY A 141 -7.33 -8.51 16.92
C GLY A 141 -8.21 -8.38 15.69
N GLU A 142 -9.41 -7.80 15.88
CA GLU A 142 -10.37 -7.56 14.80
C GLU A 142 -9.79 -6.69 13.67
N GLY A 143 -8.96 -5.69 14.01
CA GLY A 143 -8.35 -4.81 13.02
C GLY A 143 -7.47 -5.52 11.99
N PHE A 144 -6.89 -6.68 12.34
CA PHE A 144 -6.16 -7.51 11.37
C PHE A 144 -7.12 -8.17 10.38
N ALA A 145 -8.17 -8.83 10.89
CA ALA A 145 -9.16 -9.50 10.04
C ALA A 145 -9.85 -8.52 9.08
N GLU A 146 -10.15 -7.31 9.54
CA GLU A 146 -10.75 -6.25 8.71
C GLU A 146 -9.82 -5.79 7.60
N GLN A 147 -8.58 -5.43 7.95
CA GLN A 147 -7.60 -4.91 6.99
C GLN A 147 -7.25 -5.95 5.91
N TRP A 148 -6.98 -7.18 6.33
CA TRP A 148 -6.63 -8.26 5.41
C TRP A 148 -7.84 -8.76 4.64
N GLY A 149 -9.03 -8.79 5.25
CA GLY A 149 -10.26 -9.11 4.54
C GLY A 149 -10.56 -8.12 3.42
N TRP A 150 -10.35 -6.82 3.65
CA TRP A 150 -10.46 -5.79 2.62
C TRP A 150 -9.40 -5.96 1.53
N LEU A 151 -8.13 -6.13 1.90
CA LEU A 151 -7.03 -6.32 0.95
C LEU A 151 -7.25 -7.52 0.03
N TRP A 152 -7.63 -8.67 0.59
CA TRP A 152 -7.91 -9.88 -0.19
C TRP A 152 -9.17 -9.72 -1.04
N GLY A 153 -10.21 -9.08 -0.51
CA GLY A 153 -11.45 -8.81 -1.25
C GLY A 153 -11.22 -7.94 -2.49
N ASP A 154 -10.35 -6.92 -2.38
CA ASP A 154 -9.92 -6.09 -3.51
C ASP A 154 -9.06 -6.88 -4.49
N LEU A 155 -8.04 -7.60 -3.99
CA LEU A 155 -7.11 -8.38 -4.84
C LEU A 155 -7.84 -9.44 -5.68
N PHE A 156 -8.76 -10.18 -5.05
CA PHE A 156 -9.56 -11.20 -5.74
C PHE A 156 -10.74 -10.61 -6.51
N ARG A 157 -10.94 -9.27 -6.45
CA ARG A 157 -12.04 -8.56 -7.09
C ARG A 157 -13.40 -9.14 -6.72
N VAL A 158 -13.55 -9.62 -5.48
CA VAL A 158 -14.83 -10.08 -4.93
C VAL A 158 -15.82 -8.90 -4.86
N LEU A 159 -15.26 -7.69 -4.74
CA LEU A 159 -15.94 -6.43 -5.04
C LEU A 159 -16.16 -6.31 -6.55
N GLY A 160 -17.17 -7.00 -7.07
CA GLY A 160 -17.54 -6.98 -8.49
C GLY A 160 -17.72 -5.56 -9.04
N ARG A 161 -17.53 -5.42 -10.36
CA ARG A 161 -17.72 -4.17 -11.10
C ARG A 161 -19.13 -3.62 -10.79
N SER A 162 -19.18 -2.47 -10.14
CA SER A 162 -20.41 -1.77 -9.76
C SER A 162 -21.43 -1.78 -10.91
N GLY A 163 -22.49 -2.54 -10.72
CA GLY A 163 -23.60 -2.69 -11.65
C GLY A 163 -24.82 -3.23 -10.92
N ASP A 164 -24.66 -4.35 -10.20
CA ASP A 164 -25.71 -4.96 -9.42
C ASP A 164 -25.29 -5.02 -7.95
N GLY A 165 -26.01 -4.29 -7.10
CA GLY A 165 -25.64 -4.03 -5.71
C GLY A 165 -25.41 -5.30 -4.89
N ASN A 166 -24.45 -5.20 -3.96
CA ASN A 166 -24.41 -5.93 -2.68
C ASN A 166 -23.56 -7.22 -2.55
N GLN A 167 -22.67 -7.59 -3.49
CA GLN A 167 -21.86 -8.82 -3.32
C GLN A 167 -20.51 -8.63 -2.62
N GLY A 168 -20.02 -7.39 -2.50
CA GLY A 168 -18.71 -7.10 -1.92
C GLY A 168 -18.56 -7.37 -0.42
N HIS A 169 -19.66 -7.33 0.34
CA HIS A 169 -19.61 -7.38 1.80
C HIS A 169 -19.56 -8.82 2.34
N LEU A 170 -19.96 -9.81 1.53
CA LEU A 170 -20.07 -11.21 1.96
C LEU A 170 -18.72 -11.84 2.31
N PHE A 171 -17.66 -11.46 1.60
CA PHE A 171 -16.30 -11.95 1.89
C PHE A 171 -15.75 -11.40 3.21
N HIS A 172 -16.07 -10.15 3.52
CA HIS A 172 -15.71 -9.54 4.80
C HIS A 172 -16.41 -10.24 5.97
N PHE A 173 -17.71 -10.58 5.84
CA PHE A 173 -18.42 -11.33 6.87
C PHE A 173 -17.90 -12.76 7.02
N TRP A 174 -17.60 -13.45 5.91
CA TRP A 174 -17.05 -14.81 5.95
C TRP A 174 -15.72 -14.87 6.74
N ASN A 175 -14.82 -13.89 6.54
CA ASN A 175 -13.55 -13.81 7.29
C ASN A 175 -13.73 -13.50 8.80
N LYS A 176 -14.88 -12.98 9.23
CA LYS A 176 -15.16 -12.74 10.65
C LYS A 176 -15.79 -13.95 11.35
N GLU A 177 -16.45 -14.82 10.60
CA GLU A 177 -17.17 -15.99 11.14
C GLU A 177 -16.29 -17.25 11.27
N TRP A 178 -15.17 -17.32 10.55
CA TRP A 178 -14.26 -18.48 10.50
C TRP A 178 -12.81 -18.05 10.73
#